data_AF-A0A182NRQ6-F1
#
_entry.id   AF-A0A182NRQ6-F1
#
_cell.length_a   1.000
_cell.length_b   1.000
_cell.length_c   1.000
_cell.angle_alpha   90.00
_cell.angle_beta   90.00
_cell.angle_gamma   90.00
#
_symmetry.space_group_name_H-M   'P 1'
#
loop_
_entity.id
_entity.type
_entity.pdbx_description
1 polymer ?
#
loop_
_entity_poly.entity_id
_entity_poly.type
_entity_poly.pdbx_seq_one_letter_code
_entity_poly.pdbx_strand_id
1 'polypeptide(L)'
;MENSHLNRAHVYGRRAENWAKSRRFDDAIECHRKAVFHFNEALKLQTNTVVLESLHLQRKYHLKQVEWLQARKQQYARYLRALDYQQRKNPEFLAQQIEKMDKYNELQVAIYHNLDDTDGLLDALSRSYAASQPSGQADGIGTKTVNDLITLNHSLHILIQRMSQNVDEYATENEELREKVRFYEREKDAGTSERGTGDADSAGHTNQGGSARQKHGGAGLLHDNLAPLEMPVFDLSEFDNQ
;
A
#
# COMPACT_ATOMS: atom_id res chain seq x y z
N MET A 1 -14.18 17.43 -48.75
CA MET A 1 -13.94 16.01 -48.42
C MET A 1 -13.98 15.71 -46.90
N GLU A 2 -14.38 16.66 -46.04
CA GLU A 2 -14.26 16.54 -44.57
C GLU A 2 -15.43 15.83 -43.87
N ASN A 3 -16.53 15.54 -44.58
CA ASN A 3 -17.77 14.99 -44.01
C ASN A 3 -18.03 13.50 -44.30
N SER A 4 -17.01 12.72 -44.70
CA SER A 4 -17.17 11.27 -44.88
C SER A 4 -17.42 10.57 -43.54
N HIS A 5 -18.37 9.64 -43.51
CA HIS A 5 -18.67 8.80 -42.33
C HIS A 5 -17.40 8.12 -41.79
N LEU A 6 -16.49 7.69 -42.67
CA LEU A 6 -15.22 7.10 -42.26
C LEU A 6 -14.33 8.08 -41.48
N ASN A 7 -14.21 9.32 -41.95
CA ASN A 7 -13.43 10.35 -41.27
C ASN A 7 -14.00 10.64 -39.87
N ARG A 8 -15.33 10.78 -39.77
CA ARG A 8 -16.00 10.98 -38.47
C ARG A 8 -15.76 9.81 -37.52
N ALA A 9 -15.80 8.57 -38.00
CA ALA A 9 -15.53 7.39 -37.19
C ALA A 9 -14.12 7.42 -36.57
N HIS A 10 -13.09 7.74 -37.37
CA HIS A 10 -11.73 7.86 -36.87
C HIS A 10 -11.52 9.04 -35.91
N VAL A 11 -12.19 10.18 -36.14
CA VAL A 11 -12.16 11.31 -35.19
C VAL A 11 -12.71 10.90 -33.83
N TYR A 12 -13.85 10.19 -33.81
CA TYR A 12 -14.39 9.66 -32.56
C TYR A 12 -13.48 8.60 -31.92
N GLY A 13 -12.80 7.77 -32.72
CA GLY A 13 -11.77 6.84 -32.24
C GLY A 13 -10.67 7.55 -31.46
N ARG A 14 -10.02 8.56 -32.06
CA ARG A 14 -8.97 9.35 -31.38
C ARG A 14 -9.49 10.06 -30.13
N ARG A 15 -10.71 10.61 -30.21
CA ARG A 15 -11.34 11.28 -29.05
C ARG A 15 -11.61 10.30 -27.90
N ALA A 16 -12.04 9.08 -28.21
CA ALA A 16 -12.27 8.04 -27.20
C ALA A 16 -10.97 7.66 -26.46
N GLU A 17 -9.86 7.53 -27.18
CA GLU A 17 -8.55 7.24 -26.58
C GLU A 17 -8.11 8.34 -25.60
N ASN A 18 -8.34 9.62 -25.95
CA ASN A 18 -8.05 10.73 -25.05
C ASN A 18 -8.90 10.69 -23.78
N TRP A 19 -10.21 10.43 -23.90
CA TRP A 19 -11.08 10.29 -22.73
C TRP A 19 -10.71 9.10 -21.85
N ALA A 20 -10.31 7.98 -22.45
CA ALA A 20 -9.86 6.80 -21.71
C ALA A 20 -8.60 7.08 -20.89
N LYS A 21 -7.63 7.85 -21.43
CA LYS A 21 -6.43 8.28 -20.69
C LYS A 21 -6.78 9.13 -19.46
N SER A 22 -7.78 10.00 -19.58
CA SER A 22 -8.28 10.81 -18.46
C SER A 22 -9.26 10.07 -17.53
N ARG A 23 -9.38 8.74 -17.66
CA ARG A 23 -10.30 7.87 -16.87
C ARG A 23 -11.79 8.26 -16.99
N ARG A 24 -12.15 9.05 -18.00
CA ARG A 24 -13.53 9.41 -18.34
C ARG A 24 -14.16 8.31 -19.20
N PHE A 25 -14.42 7.16 -18.56
CA PHE A 25 -14.83 5.94 -19.26
C PHE A 25 -16.18 6.08 -19.99
N ASP A 26 -17.13 6.81 -19.42
CA ASP A 26 -18.45 7.01 -20.05
C ASP A 26 -18.36 7.79 -21.36
N ASP A 27 -17.60 8.89 -21.37
CA ASP A 27 -17.37 9.69 -22.57
C ASP A 27 -16.60 8.90 -23.64
N ALA A 28 -15.62 8.07 -23.23
CA ALA A 28 -14.88 7.20 -24.12
C ALA A 28 -15.78 6.14 -24.77
N ILE A 29 -16.65 5.50 -23.98
CA ILE A 29 -17.64 4.52 -24.45
C ILE A 29 -18.60 5.16 -25.45
N GLU A 30 -19.11 6.36 -25.16
CA GLU A 30 -20.00 7.07 -26.07
C GLU A 30 -19.31 7.39 -27.39
N CYS A 31 -18.04 7.82 -27.36
CA CYS A 31 -17.26 8.07 -28.57
C CYS A 31 -17.08 6.80 -29.41
N HIS A 32 -16.76 5.64 -28.82
CA HIS A 32 -16.69 4.39 -29.57
C HIS A 32 -18.05 3.94 -30.14
N ARG A 33 -19.16 4.17 -29.43
CA ARG A 33 -20.51 3.94 -29.97
C ARG A 33 -20.81 4.82 -31.17
N LYS A 34 -20.41 6.10 -31.14
CA LYS A 34 -20.52 7.03 -32.28
C LYS A 34 -19.63 6.60 -33.45
N ALA A 35 -18.44 6.07 -33.18
CA ALA A 35 -17.58 5.49 -34.22
C ALA A 35 -18.25 4.28 -34.89
N VAL A 36 -18.81 3.34 -34.11
CA VAL A 36 -19.58 2.19 -34.63
C VAL A 36 -20.75 2.63 -35.50
N PHE A 37 -21.51 3.64 -35.06
CA PHE A 37 -22.59 4.22 -35.85
C PHE A 37 -22.11 4.69 -37.23
N HIS A 38 -21.03 5.46 -37.27
CA HIS A 38 -20.50 5.93 -38.54
C HIS A 38 -19.87 4.83 -39.41
N PHE A 39 -19.28 3.79 -38.82
CA PHE A 39 -18.87 2.61 -39.57
C PHE A 39 -20.06 1.88 -40.20
N ASN A 40 -21.20 1.79 -39.51
CA ASN A 40 -22.43 1.24 -40.09
C ASN A 40 -22.96 2.08 -41.26
N GLU A 41 -22.94 3.42 -41.14
CA GLU A 41 -23.34 4.27 -42.26
C GLU A 41 -22.37 4.18 -43.44
N ALA A 42 -21.06 4.05 -43.19
CA ALA A 42 -20.08 3.81 -44.25
C ALA A 42 -20.30 2.45 -44.94
N LEU A 43 -20.63 1.39 -44.19
CA LEU A 43 -20.89 0.06 -44.74
C LEU A 43 -22.07 0.03 -45.71
N LYS A 44 -23.10 0.87 -45.51
CA LYS A 44 -24.26 0.96 -46.42
C LYS A 44 -23.90 1.50 -47.81
N LEU A 45 -22.81 2.27 -47.91
CA LEU A 45 -22.43 3.00 -49.12
C LEU A 45 -21.34 2.28 -49.94
N GLN A 46 -20.72 1.24 -49.39
CA GLN A 46 -19.57 0.57 -50.01
C GLN A 46 -19.99 -0.71 -50.73
N THR A 47 -19.44 -0.93 -51.91
CA THR A 47 -19.71 -2.11 -52.76
C THR A 47 -18.49 -3.01 -52.91
N ASN A 48 -17.29 -2.47 -52.68
CA ASN A 48 -16.05 -3.24 -52.77
C ASN A 48 -15.92 -4.19 -51.57
N THR A 49 -15.76 -5.48 -51.84
CA THR A 49 -15.69 -6.55 -50.83
C THR A 49 -14.54 -6.38 -49.85
N VAL A 50 -13.35 -6.02 -50.33
CA VAL A 50 -12.16 -5.80 -49.48
C VAL A 50 -12.38 -4.62 -48.53
N VAL A 51 -13.00 -3.55 -49.02
CA VAL A 51 -13.34 -2.37 -48.20
C VAL A 51 -14.40 -2.74 -47.15
N LEU A 52 -15.42 -3.51 -47.53
CA LEU A 52 -16.46 -3.98 -46.62
C LEU A 52 -15.90 -4.83 -45.47
N GLU A 53 -14.97 -5.74 -45.76
CA GLU A 53 -14.28 -6.55 -44.74
C GLU A 53 -13.47 -5.68 -43.77
N SER A 54 -12.70 -4.73 -44.30
CA SER A 54 -11.93 -3.79 -43.48
C SER A 54 -12.83 -2.97 -42.55
N LEU A 55 -13.95 -2.44 -43.06
CA LEU A 55 -14.92 -1.69 -42.25
C LEU A 55 -15.61 -2.56 -41.18
N HIS A 56 -15.91 -3.82 -41.49
CA HIS A 56 -16.42 -4.78 -40.51
C HIS A 56 -15.42 -5.03 -39.38
N LEU A 57 -14.14 -5.19 -39.71
CA LEU A 57 -13.09 -5.39 -38.72
C LEU A 57 -12.95 -4.17 -37.80
N GLN A 58 -12.97 -2.96 -38.36
CA GLN A 58 -12.92 -1.71 -37.59
C GLN A 58 -14.15 -1.52 -36.70
N ARG A 59 -15.36 -1.83 -37.21
CA ARG A 59 -16.57 -1.84 -36.39
C ARG A 59 -16.45 -2.81 -35.22
N LYS A 60 -15.99 -4.04 -35.48
CA LYS A 60 -15.79 -5.08 -34.45
C LYS A 60 -14.77 -4.64 -33.41
N TYR A 61 -13.69 -3.98 -33.82
CA TYR A 61 -12.71 -3.39 -32.91
C TYR A 61 -13.39 -2.42 -31.93
N HIS A 62 -14.18 -1.45 -32.42
CA HIS A 62 -14.82 -0.48 -31.54
C HIS A 62 -15.89 -1.08 -30.62
N LEU A 63 -16.60 -2.13 -31.05
CA LEU A 63 -17.49 -2.88 -30.17
C LEU A 63 -16.72 -3.54 -29.02
N LYS A 64 -15.59 -4.20 -29.32
CA LYS A 64 -14.72 -4.76 -28.28
C LYS A 64 -14.14 -3.71 -27.34
N GLN A 65 -13.80 -2.52 -27.86
CA GLN A 65 -13.33 -1.41 -27.02
C GLN A 65 -14.40 -0.94 -26.03
N VAL A 66 -15.68 -0.93 -26.43
CA VAL A 66 -16.79 -0.61 -25.51
C VAL A 66 -16.85 -1.62 -24.37
N GLU A 67 -16.80 -2.92 -24.67
CA GLU A 67 -16.82 -3.99 -23.66
C GLU A 67 -15.63 -3.87 -22.71
N TRP A 68 -14.43 -3.65 -23.25
CA TRP A 68 -13.21 -3.49 -22.45
C TRP A 68 -13.28 -2.27 -21.53
N LEU A 69 -13.74 -1.12 -22.04
CA LEU A 69 -13.91 0.10 -21.23
C LEU A 69 -14.98 -0.07 -20.15
N GLN A 70 -16.06 -0.83 -20.41
CA GLN A 70 -17.06 -1.14 -19.40
C GLN A 70 -16.47 -1.96 -18.25
N ALA A 71 -15.68 -2.99 -18.56
CA ALA A 71 -14.97 -3.76 -17.55
C ALA A 71 -13.98 -2.88 -16.75
N ARG A 72 -13.21 -2.04 -17.45
CA ARG A 72 -12.27 -1.09 -16.84
C ARG A 72 -12.96 -0.09 -15.92
N LYS A 73 -14.13 0.43 -16.32
CA LYS A 73 -14.98 1.31 -15.51
C LYS A 73 -15.42 0.63 -14.21
N GLN A 74 -15.91 -0.62 -14.31
CA GLN A 74 -16.36 -1.38 -13.13
C GLN A 74 -15.21 -1.65 -12.16
N GLN A 75 -14.04 -2.05 -12.68
CA GLN A 75 -12.84 -2.25 -11.88
C GLN A 75 -12.44 -0.96 -11.16
N TYR A 76 -12.44 0.18 -11.86
CA TYR A 76 -12.10 1.48 -11.26
C TYR A 76 -13.11 1.91 -10.20
N ALA A 77 -14.41 1.68 -10.42
CA ALA A 77 -15.44 1.98 -9.42
C ALA A 77 -15.28 1.14 -8.15
N ARG A 78 -14.91 -0.15 -8.27
CA ARG A 78 -14.60 -1.01 -7.11
C ARG A 78 -13.37 -0.49 -6.34
N TYR A 79 -12.32 -0.10 -7.06
CA TYR A 79 -11.13 0.49 -6.46
C TYR A 79 -11.44 1.79 -5.70
N LEU A 80 -12.24 2.69 -6.28
CA LEU A 80 -12.65 3.94 -5.61
C LEU A 80 -13.48 3.66 -4.35
N ARG A 81 -14.39 2.68 -4.37
CA ARG A 81 -15.15 2.28 -3.18
C ARG A 81 -14.26 1.68 -2.09
N ALA A 82 -13.24 0.90 -2.46
CA ALA A 82 -12.28 0.36 -1.50
C ALA A 82 -11.45 1.47 -0.84
N LEU A 83 -11.01 2.46 -1.63
CA LEU A 83 -10.35 3.66 -1.10
C LEU A 83 -11.25 4.46 -0.16
N ASP A 84 -12.49 4.74 -0.56
CA ASP A 84 -13.47 5.47 0.28
C ASP A 84 -13.77 4.70 1.58
N TYR A 85 -13.87 3.37 1.52
CA TYR A 85 -14.00 2.52 2.71
C TYR A 85 -12.79 2.63 3.63
N GLN A 86 -11.57 2.62 3.08
CA GLN A 86 -10.34 2.76 3.84
C GLN A 86 -10.23 4.16 4.48
N GLN A 87 -10.61 5.21 3.76
CA GLN A 87 -10.67 6.58 4.28
C GLN A 87 -11.69 6.72 5.42
N ARG A 88 -12.87 6.12 5.29
CA ARG A 88 -13.93 6.20 6.31
C ARG A 88 -13.64 5.36 7.55
N LYS A 89 -12.95 4.23 7.41
CA LYS A 89 -12.65 3.35 8.55
C LYS A 89 -11.45 3.77 9.40
N ASN A 90 -10.60 4.70 8.94
CA ASN A 90 -9.43 5.11 9.72
C ASN A 90 -8.93 6.55 9.43
N PRO A 91 -9.78 7.60 9.51
CA PRO A 91 -9.33 8.97 9.29
C PRO A 91 -8.34 9.45 10.37
N GLU A 92 -8.52 9.07 11.64
CA GLU A 92 -7.59 9.41 12.73
C GLU A 92 -6.29 8.59 12.68
N PHE A 93 -6.36 7.30 12.36
CA PHE A 93 -5.16 6.48 12.19
C PHE A 93 -4.34 6.95 10.99
N LEU A 94 -5.00 7.30 9.87
CA LEU A 94 -4.32 7.86 8.71
C LEU A 94 -3.78 9.25 9.00
N ALA A 95 -4.50 10.11 9.71
CA ALA A 95 -4.00 11.42 10.13
C ALA A 95 -2.80 11.28 11.09
N GLN A 96 -2.84 10.37 12.07
CA GLN A 96 -1.70 10.09 12.96
C GLN A 96 -0.54 9.42 12.24
N GLN A 97 -0.80 8.59 11.23
CA GLN A 97 0.24 7.94 10.42
C GLN A 97 0.88 8.94 9.46
N ILE A 98 0.09 9.84 8.86
CA ILE A 98 0.56 10.97 8.06
C ILE A 98 1.36 11.93 8.95
N GLU A 99 0.85 12.31 10.12
CA GLU A 99 1.57 13.18 11.06
C GLU A 99 2.88 12.55 11.55
N LYS A 100 2.89 11.23 11.79
CA LYS A 100 4.13 10.49 12.10
C LYS A 100 5.08 10.49 10.90
N MET A 101 4.60 10.19 9.69
CA MET A 101 5.42 10.27 8.47
C MET A 101 5.98 11.67 8.25
N ASP A 102 5.18 12.71 8.46
CA ASP A 102 5.60 14.10 8.28
C ASP A 102 6.69 14.47 9.31
N LYS A 103 6.57 14.03 10.57
CA LYS A 103 7.64 14.19 11.58
C LYS A 103 8.92 13.42 11.23
N TYR A 104 8.80 12.21 10.68
CA TYR A 104 9.97 11.45 10.23
C TYR A 104 10.64 12.11 9.01
N ASN A 105 9.85 12.62 8.07
CA ASN A 105 10.35 13.36 6.90
C ASN A 105 11.00 14.68 7.32
N GLU A 106 10.40 15.43 8.24
CA GLU A 106 10.95 16.67 8.78
C GLU A 106 12.28 16.42 9.51
N LEU A 107 12.35 15.35 10.31
CA LEU A 107 13.58 14.93 10.96
C LEU A 107 14.65 14.51 9.93
N GLN A 108 14.28 13.76 8.90
CA GLN A 108 15.20 13.34 7.84
C GLN A 108 15.76 14.53 7.07
N VAL A 109 14.90 15.51 6.72
CA VAL A 109 15.32 16.77 6.09
C VAL A 109 16.23 17.56 7.03
N ALA A 110 15.92 17.64 8.32
CA ALA A 110 16.78 18.30 9.30
C ALA A 110 18.15 17.60 9.44
N ILE A 111 18.19 16.26 9.40
CA ILE A 111 19.44 15.49 9.41
C ILE A 111 20.28 15.82 8.17
N TYR A 112 19.69 15.77 6.97
CA TYR A 112 20.43 16.10 5.74
C TYR A 112 20.87 17.56 5.68
N HIS A 113 20.04 18.49 6.16
CA HIS A 113 20.42 19.90 6.25
C HIS A 113 21.59 20.12 7.22
N ASN A 114 21.56 19.48 8.40
CA ASN A 114 22.69 19.56 9.34
C ASN A 114 23.97 18.95 8.75
N LEU A 115 23.85 17.87 7.98
CA LEU A 115 24.98 17.27 7.29
C LEU A 115 25.58 18.23 6.26
N ASP A 116 24.75 18.84 5.40
CA ASP A 116 25.19 19.85 4.43
C ASP A 116 25.80 21.10 5.11
N ASP A 117 25.23 21.55 6.22
CA ASP A 117 25.79 22.65 7.02
C ASP A 117 27.17 22.27 7.60
N THR A 118 27.32 21.04 8.09
CA THR A 118 28.61 20.55 8.61
C THR A 118 29.66 20.45 7.50
N ASP A 119 29.29 20.03 6.29
CA ASP A 119 30.19 20.02 5.13
C ASP A 119 30.60 21.44 4.73
N GLY A 120 29.67 22.39 4.72
CA GLY A 120 29.95 23.80 4.48
C GLY A 120 30.91 24.40 5.52
N LEU A 121 30.75 24.04 6.79
CA LEU A 121 31.66 24.46 7.87
C LEU A 121 33.04 23.82 7.75
N LEU A 122 33.13 22.52 7.45
CA LEU A 122 34.40 21.81 7.26
C LEU A 122 35.15 22.33 6.03
N ASP A 123 34.43 22.65 4.96
CA ASP A 123 34.99 23.24 3.75
C ASP A 123 35.47 24.69 3.99
N ALA A 124 34.70 25.49 4.72
CA ALA A 124 35.14 26.83 5.15
C ALA A 124 36.39 26.77 6.05
N LEU A 125 36.44 25.82 6.97
CA LEU A 125 37.62 25.55 7.81
C LEU A 125 38.81 25.10 6.95
N SER A 126 38.61 24.18 6.01
CA SER A 126 39.65 23.69 5.08
C SER A 126 40.22 24.83 4.23
N ARG A 127 39.36 25.67 3.65
CA ARG A 127 39.76 26.88 2.88
C ARG A 127 40.48 27.90 3.76
N SER A 128 40.02 28.11 4.99
CA SER A 128 40.66 29.02 5.95
C SER A 128 42.08 28.56 6.31
N TYR A 129 42.27 27.27 6.58
CA TYR A 129 43.58 26.71 6.86
C TYR A 129 44.50 26.74 5.62
N ALA A 130 43.95 26.49 4.43
CA ALA A 130 44.68 26.58 3.16
C ALA A 130 45.12 28.02 2.83
N ALA A 131 44.30 29.03 3.13
CA ALA A 131 44.62 30.44 2.93
C ALA A 131 45.63 31.00 3.95
N SER A 132 45.73 30.40 5.13
CA SER A 132 46.64 30.83 6.22
C SER A 132 48.07 30.27 6.14
N GLN A 133 48.39 29.43 5.14
CA GLN A 133 49.69 28.75 5.01
C GLN A 133 50.66 29.55 4.12
N PRO A 134 51.73 30.16 4.64
CA PRO A 134 52.83 30.67 3.82
C PRO A 134 53.62 29.49 3.24
N SER A 135 53.90 29.55 1.94
CA SER A 135 54.61 28.53 1.17
C SER A 135 55.96 28.17 1.81
N GLY A 136 56.04 27.02 2.48
CA GLY A 136 57.34 26.44 2.87
C GLY A 136 57.43 25.57 4.12
N GLN A 137 56.36 25.38 4.92
CA GLN A 137 56.44 24.47 6.08
C GLN A 137 55.43 23.33 6.01
N ALA A 138 55.98 22.12 6.20
CA ALA A 138 55.32 20.85 6.06
C ALA A 138 54.12 20.68 7.01
N ASP A 139 53.01 20.18 6.46
CA ASP A 139 52.10 19.26 7.14
C ASP A 139 51.63 19.71 8.54
N GLY A 140 50.94 20.85 8.59
CA GLY A 140 50.34 21.36 9.83
C GLY A 140 49.35 20.35 10.43
N ILE A 141 49.54 19.97 11.69
CA ILE A 141 48.66 19.06 12.44
C ILE A 141 47.18 19.43 12.27
N GLY A 142 46.84 20.72 12.19
CA GLY A 142 45.48 21.21 11.96
C GLY A 142 44.88 20.82 10.60
N THR A 143 45.66 20.77 9.50
CA THR A 143 45.14 20.33 8.20
C THR A 143 44.89 18.82 8.17
N LYS A 144 45.73 18.03 8.87
CA LYS A 144 45.49 16.59 9.07
C LYS A 144 44.21 16.34 9.85
N THR A 145 44.03 17.04 10.98
CA THR A 145 42.81 16.93 11.78
C THR A 145 41.56 17.31 10.98
N VAL A 146 41.59 18.39 10.19
CA VAL A 146 40.45 18.77 9.33
C VAL A 146 40.16 17.71 8.26
N ASN A 147 41.20 17.14 7.64
CA ASN A 147 41.02 16.05 6.67
C ASN A 147 40.48 14.76 7.31
N ASP A 148 40.89 14.45 8.53
CA ASP A 148 40.35 13.32 9.30
C ASP A 148 38.88 13.56 9.64
N LEU A 149 38.50 14.79 10.01
CA LEU A 149 37.10 15.17 10.22
C LEU A 149 36.27 15.06 8.95
N ILE A 150 36.79 15.48 7.79
CA ILE A 150 36.10 15.33 6.49
C ILE A 150 35.89 13.85 6.18
N THR A 151 36.90 13.02 6.40
CA THR A 151 36.82 11.56 6.16
C THR A 151 35.82 10.89 7.10
N LEU A 152 35.82 11.30 8.37
CA LEU A 152 34.87 10.80 9.37
C LEU A 152 33.44 11.26 9.05
N ASN A 153 33.25 12.52 8.64
CA ASN A 153 31.94 13.03 8.25
C ASN A 153 31.42 12.25 7.04
N HIS A 154 32.24 12.05 6.00
CA HIS A 154 31.85 11.23 4.86
C HIS A 154 31.45 9.80 5.25
N SER A 155 32.17 9.19 6.20
CA SER A 155 31.84 7.86 6.73
C SER A 155 30.49 7.86 7.48
N LEU A 156 30.20 8.94 8.21
CA LEU A 156 28.93 9.15 8.90
C LEU A 156 27.76 9.36 7.92
N HIS A 157 27.97 10.08 6.81
CA HIS A 157 26.98 10.18 5.72
C HIS A 157 26.64 8.79 5.15
N ILE A 158 27.65 7.97 4.85
CA ILE A 158 27.43 6.61 4.33
C ILE A 158 26.64 5.76 5.33
N LEU A 159 26.95 5.87 6.62
CA LEU A 159 26.25 5.14 7.67
C LEU A 159 24.79 5.59 7.79
N ILE A 160 24.53 6.90 7.83
CA ILE A 160 23.18 7.46 7.89
C ILE A 160 22.37 7.05 6.67
N GLN A 161 22.96 7.06 5.47
CA GLN A 161 22.30 6.61 4.25
C GLN A 161 21.94 5.11 4.32
N ARG A 162 22.85 4.26 4.80
CA ARG A 162 22.57 2.83 5.00
C ARG A 162 21.50 2.60 6.07
N MET A 163 21.52 3.36 7.16
CA MET A 163 20.51 3.27 8.21
C MET A 163 19.14 3.70 7.69
N SER A 164 19.05 4.77 6.89
CA SER A 164 17.81 5.19 6.23
C SER A 164 17.27 4.08 5.33
N GLN A 165 18.13 3.48 4.50
CA GLN A 165 17.75 2.39 3.62
C GLN A 165 17.24 1.16 4.40
N ASN A 166 17.93 0.77 5.48
CA ASN A 166 17.49 -0.35 6.32
C ASN A 166 16.13 -0.08 6.99
N VAL A 167 15.88 1.15 7.43
CA VAL A 167 14.58 1.53 8.02
C VAL A 167 13.46 1.44 6.97
N ASP A 168 13.72 1.87 5.74
CA ASP A 168 12.76 1.72 4.63
C ASP A 168 12.48 0.25 4.32
N GLU A 169 13.52 -0.59 4.27
CA GLU A 169 13.40 -2.04 4.08
C GLU A 169 12.57 -2.68 5.20
N TYR A 170 12.85 -2.37 6.47
CA TYR A 170 12.05 -2.88 7.60
C TYR A 170 10.62 -2.36 7.63
N ALA A 171 10.37 -1.14 7.15
CA ALA A 171 9.02 -0.62 7.01
C ALA A 171 8.22 -1.40 5.97
N THR A 172 8.83 -1.71 4.82
CA THR A 172 8.20 -2.55 3.78
C THR A 172 7.92 -3.97 4.27
N GLU A 173 8.88 -4.61 4.95
CA GLU A 173 8.71 -5.95 5.51
C GLU A 173 7.59 -5.98 6.57
N ASN A 174 7.50 -4.96 7.42
CA ASN A 174 6.42 -4.84 8.40
C ASN A 174 5.03 -4.70 7.75
N GLU A 175 4.91 -3.94 6.66
CA GLU A 175 3.66 -3.81 5.90
C GLU A 175 3.23 -5.19 5.34
N GLU A 176 4.17 -5.94 4.76
CA GLU A 176 3.93 -7.30 4.24
C GLU A 176 3.50 -8.27 5.35
N LEU A 177 4.17 -8.25 6.51
CA LEU A 177 3.82 -9.10 7.64
C LEU A 177 2.42 -8.76 8.18
N ARG A 178 2.07 -7.46 8.27
CA ARG A 178 0.73 -7.02 8.67
C ARG A 178 -0.34 -7.44 7.67
N GLU A 179 -0.03 -7.49 6.37
CA GLU A 179 -0.95 -8.02 5.36
C GLU A 179 -1.14 -9.54 5.50
N LYS A 180 -0.06 -10.30 5.73
CA LYS A 180 -0.13 -11.74 6.01
C LYS A 180 -0.98 -12.05 7.25
N VAL A 181 -0.81 -11.30 8.35
CA VAL A 181 -1.63 -11.45 9.56
C VAL A 181 -3.11 -11.19 9.26
N ARG A 182 -3.43 -10.10 8.54
CA ARG A 182 -4.81 -9.78 8.12
C ARG A 182 -5.43 -10.87 7.24
N PHE A 183 -4.62 -11.56 6.44
CA PHE A 183 -5.08 -12.69 5.62
C PHE A 183 -5.47 -13.89 6.50
N TYR A 184 -4.62 -14.29 7.44
CA TYR A 184 -4.87 -15.44 8.32
C TYR A 184 -6.03 -15.22 9.32
N GLU A 185 -6.19 -14.01 9.84
CA GLU A 185 -7.34 -13.67 10.70
C GLU A 185 -8.67 -13.84 9.95
N ARG A 186 -8.71 -13.44 8.68
CA ARG A 186 -9.90 -13.56 7.83
C ARG A 186 -10.26 -15.01 7.50
N GLU A 187 -9.29 -15.92 7.40
CA GLU A 187 -9.53 -17.36 7.25
C GLU A 187 -10.07 -18.00 8.54
N LYS A 188 -9.59 -17.56 9.72
CA LYS A 188 -9.98 -18.11 11.01
C LYS A 188 -11.45 -17.79 11.37
N ASP A 189 -11.90 -16.58 11.07
CA ASP A 189 -13.28 -16.13 11.36
C ASP A 189 -14.33 -16.80 10.46
N ALA A 190 -13.96 -17.28 9.28
CA ALA A 190 -14.86 -17.99 8.38
C ALA A 190 -15.21 -19.41 8.87
N GLY A 191 -14.46 -19.97 9.82
CA GLY A 191 -14.62 -21.36 10.30
C GLY A 191 -15.50 -21.56 11.54
N THR A 192 -15.96 -20.49 12.21
CA THR A 192 -16.58 -20.58 13.56
C THR A 192 -18.10 -20.35 13.61
N SER A 193 -18.76 -20.13 12.47
CA SER A 193 -20.17 -19.68 12.45
C SER A 193 -21.25 -20.79 12.38
N GLU A 194 -20.91 -22.08 12.49
CA GLU A 194 -21.89 -23.18 12.45
C GLU A 194 -21.97 -24.00 13.75
N ARG A 195 -22.49 -23.43 14.85
CA ARG A 195 -23.21 -24.20 15.88
C ARG A 195 -23.83 -23.31 16.95
N GLY A 196 -25.15 -23.21 16.98
CA GLY A 196 -25.86 -22.68 18.14
C GLY A 196 -27.33 -22.35 17.91
N THR A 197 -28.20 -23.35 18.01
CA THR A 197 -29.62 -23.15 18.40
C THR A 197 -30.20 -24.47 18.89
N GLY A 198 -30.73 -24.50 20.12
CA GLY A 198 -31.34 -25.68 20.74
C GLY A 198 -31.63 -25.48 22.21
N ASP A 199 -32.89 -25.18 22.52
CA ASP A 199 -33.49 -24.71 23.76
C ASP A 199 -33.59 -25.70 24.95
N ALA A 200 -33.68 -25.08 26.13
CA ALA A 200 -34.61 -25.26 27.26
C ALA A 200 -34.76 -26.57 28.08
N ASP A 201 -34.69 -26.32 29.39
CA ASP A 201 -35.51 -26.83 30.52
C ASP A 201 -35.46 -28.29 30.97
N SER A 202 -34.90 -28.52 32.18
CA SER A 202 -35.61 -29.24 33.24
C SER A 202 -34.97 -29.14 34.63
N ALA A 203 -35.83 -29.06 35.64
CA ALA A 203 -35.56 -28.84 37.05
C ALA A 203 -35.14 -30.11 37.83
N GLY A 204 -34.52 -29.94 39.01
CA GLY A 204 -34.59 -30.95 40.09
C GLY A 204 -33.35 -31.13 40.98
N HIS A 205 -33.39 -30.51 42.17
CA HIS A 205 -33.02 -31.03 43.49
C HIS A 205 -31.73 -31.87 43.78
N THR A 206 -30.96 -31.32 44.75
CA THR A 206 -30.33 -31.93 45.95
C THR A 206 -29.07 -32.82 45.90
N ASN A 207 -28.10 -32.32 46.69
CA ASN A 207 -27.21 -32.98 47.67
C ASN A 207 -25.96 -33.79 47.26
N GLN A 208 -24.84 -33.26 47.77
CA GLN A 208 -23.70 -33.89 48.46
C GLN A 208 -23.42 -35.38 48.25
N GLY A 209 -22.18 -35.65 47.85
CA GLY A 209 -21.30 -36.52 48.63
C GLY A 209 -20.77 -37.78 47.93
N GLY A 210 -19.45 -37.83 47.77
CA GLY A 210 -18.67 -39.05 48.07
C GLY A 210 -18.30 -40.00 46.93
N SER A 211 -17.02 -39.93 46.56
CA SER A 211 -16.09 -41.02 46.22
C SER A 211 -16.47 -42.18 45.29
N ALA A 212 -15.65 -42.24 44.23
CA ALA A 212 -14.83 -43.38 43.80
C ALA A 212 -15.47 -44.62 43.13
N ARG A 213 -15.08 -44.79 41.85
CA ARG A 213 -14.76 -46.04 41.10
C ARG A 213 -15.83 -47.14 41.09
N GLN A 214 -16.25 -47.71 39.95
CA GLN A 214 -15.40 -48.29 38.90
C GLN A 214 -16.25 -48.79 37.70
N LYS A 215 -15.76 -48.57 36.45
CA LYS A 215 -15.90 -49.38 35.21
C LYS A 215 -17.32 -49.57 34.59
N HIS A 216 -17.57 -49.47 33.28
CA HIS A 216 -16.79 -49.78 32.06
C HIS A 216 -17.33 -49.00 30.83
N GLY A 217 -16.42 -48.57 29.95
CA GLY A 217 -16.57 -48.64 28.49
C GLY A 217 -17.42 -47.59 27.76
N GLY A 218 -16.78 -46.74 26.96
CA GLY A 218 -17.39 -46.10 25.79
C GLY A 218 -17.18 -44.60 25.62
N ALA A 219 -16.11 -44.23 24.92
CA ALA A 219 -15.95 -43.07 24.01
C ALA A 219 -16.28 -41.63 24.50
N GLY A 220 -15.22 -40.81 24.56
CA GLY A 220 -15.30 -39.34 24.52
C GLY A 220 -14.53 -38.64 25.64
N LEU A 221 -13.19 -38.57 25.53
CA LEU A 221 -12.35 -37.94 26.55
C LEU A 221 -12.55 -36.40 26.58
N LEU A 222 -13.23 -35.97 27.65
CA LEU A 222 -12.89 -34.88 28.57
C LEU A 222 -12.97 -33.43 28.07
N HIS A 223 -14.14 -32.81 28.31
CA HIS A 223 -14.18 -31.45 28.82
C HIS A 223 -13.56 -31.45 30.22
N ASP A 224 -12.32 -30.98 30.33
CA ASP A 224 -11.75 -30.60 31.62
C ASP A 224 -12.39 -29.27 32.06
N ASN A 225 -13.11 -29.32 33.18
CA ASN A 225 -13.50 -28.15 33.96
C ASN A 225 -12.22 -27.44 34.41
N LEU A 226 -11.78 -26.44 33.66
CA LEU A 226 -10.71 -25.55 34.08
C LEU A 226 -11.25 -24.65 35.21
N ALA A 227 -10.58 -24.67 36.36
CA ALA A 227 -10.85 -23.73 37.44
C ALA A 227 -10.68 -22.28 36.94
N PRO A 228 -11.38 -21.28 37.52
CA PRO A 228 -11.22 -19.90 37.12
C PRO A 228 -9.75 -19.50 37.23
N LEU A 229 -9.16 -19.02 36.13
CA LEU A 229 -7.79 -18.52 36.14
C LEU A 229 -7.75 -17.23 36.97
N GLU A 230 -7.24 -17.32 38.20
CA GLU A 230 -6.80 -16.14 38.94
C GLU A 230 -5.50 -15.63 38.31
N MET A 231 -5.51 -14.37 37.87
CA MET A 231 -4.33 -13.73 37.31
C MET A 231 -3.30 -13.45 38.41
N PRO A 232 -1.99 -13.58 38.13
CA PRO A 232 -0.96 -13.19 39.08
C PRO A 232 -1.09 -11.70 39.42
N VAL A 233 -1.07 -11.36 40.71
CA VAL A 233 -0.90 -9.98 41.15
C VAL A 233 0.58 -9.65 41.05
N PHE A 234 0.94 -8.85 40.05
CA PHE A 234 2.31 -8.36 39.89
C PHE A 234 2.51 -7.19 40.84
N ASP A 235 3.42 -7.34 41.80
CA ASP A 235 3.88 -6.22 42.62
C ASP A 235 4.92 -5.43 41.81
N LEU A 236 4.53 -4.23 41.38
CA LEU A 236 5.36 -3.34 40.56
C LEU A 236 6.27 -2.45 41.40
N SER A 237 6.34 -2.66 42.72
CA SER A 237 7.21 -1.88 43.60
C SER A 237 8.71 -2.13 43.40
N GLU A 238 9.10 -3.16 42.63
CA GLU A 238 10.51 -3.44 42.30
C GLU A 238 11.05 -2.75 41.03
N PHE A 239 10.21 -2.05 40.24
CA PHE A 239 10.67 -1.38 39.01
C PHE A 239 11.00 0.11 39.18
N ASP A 240 10.70 0.71 40.34
CA ASP A 240 11.17 2.05 40.68
C ASP A 240 12.42 1.93 41.56
N ASN A 241 13.60 1.78 40.92
CA ASN A 241 14.88 2.41 41.29
C ASN A 241 16.06 1.69 40.60
N GLN A 242 16.51 2.23 39.46
CA GLN A 242 17.92 2.57 39.18
C GLN A 242 18.05 3.25 37.82
#